data_AF-A0A950J234-F1
#
_entry.id   AF-A0A950J234-F1
#
_cell.length_a   1.000
_cell.length_b   1.000
_cell.length_c   1.000
_cell.angle_alpha   90.00
_cell.angle_beta   90.00
_cell.angle_gamma   90.00
#
_symmetry.space_group_name_H-M   'P 1'
#
loop_
_entity.id
_entity.type
_entity.pdbx_description
1 polymer ?
#
loop_
_entity_poly.entity_id
_entity_poly.type
_entity_poly.pdbx_seq_one_letter_code
_entity_poly.pdbx_strand_id
1 'polypeptide(L)'
;MRGPLMSEHRHQTPLRGVKATPHPKPDNPNYSAVNYVYAGRTGHVHEVVTIGGQELAKVGFDDRKIVYYLLEDLELDKSARRGTFHDRDRPKAERGNENADRTS
;
A
#
# COMPACT_ATOMS: atom_id res chain seq x y z
N MET A 1 6.85 -23.18 -33.55
CA MET A 1 7.17 -21.74 -33.67
C MET A 1 6.50 -20.99 -32.52
N ARG A 2 7.27 -20.13 -31.82
CA ARG A 2 6.85 -19.33 -30.67
C ARG A 2 5.90 -18.22 -31.14
N GLY A 3 4.70 -18.12 -30.57
CA GLY A 3 3.91 -16.88 -30.54
C GLY A 3 4.18 -16.13 -29.23
N PRO A 4 4.16 -14.79 -29.22
CA PRO A 4 4.49 -14.02 -28.03
C PRO A 4 3.42 -14.26 -26.95
N LEU A 5 3.85 -14.75 -25.79
CA LEU A 5 3.08 -14.65 -24.56
C LEU A 5 2.81 -13.16 -24.34
N MET A 6 1.57 -12.75 -24.50
CA MET A 6 1.13 -11.43 -24.06
C MET A 6 1.45 -11.35 -22.56
N SER A 7 2.45 -10.54 -22.22
CA SER A 7 2.70 -10.14 -20.85
C SER A 7 1.48 -9.36 -20.39
N GLU A 8 0.50 -10.07 -19.84
CA GLU A 8 -0.51 -9.48 -18.99
C GLU A 8 0.25 -8.92 -17.78
N HIS A 9 0.64 -7.65 -17.84
CA HIS A 9 1.03 -6.84 -16.69
C HIS A 9 -0.20 -6.63 -15.79
N ARG A 10 -0.79 -7.72 -15.33
CA ARG A 10 -1.74 -7.70 -14.23
C ARG A 10 -0.89 -7.47 -12.99
N HIS A 11 -0.99 -6.28 -12.40
CA HIS A 11 -0.51 -5.97 -11.05
C HIS A 11 -1.27 -6.85 -10.03
N GLN A 12 -1.01 -8.16 -10.04
CA GLN A 12 -1.41 -9.09 -9.01
C GLN A 12 -0.39 -9.02 -7.89
N THR A 13 -0.35 -7.90 -7.19
CA THR A 13 0.29 -7.85 -5.88
C THR A 13 -0.80 -8.17 -4.86
N PRO A 14 -0.97 -9.44 -4.42
CA PRO A 14 -2.00 -9.84 -3.46
C PRO A 14 -1.94 -9.07 -2.13
N LEU A 15 -0.82 -8.38 -1.90
CA LEU A 15 -0.56 -7.55 -0.75
C LEU A 15 -0.97 -6.10 -0.91
N ARG A 16 -1.44 -5.64 -2.10
CA ARG A 16 -1.87 -4.25 -2.25
C ARG A 16 -2.99 -3.90 -1.26
N GLY A 17 -2.80 -2.80 -0.54
CA GLY A 17 -3.68 -2.30 0.50
C GLY A 17 -3.59 -3.07 1.82
N VAL A 18 -2.71 -4.05 1.95
CA VAL A 18 -2.44 -4.72 3.23
C VAL A 18 -1.71 -3.74 4.15
N LYS A 19 -2.16 -3.69 5.40
CA LYS A 19 -1.51 -2.92 6.46
C LYS A 19 -0.12 -3.51 6.70
N ALA A 20 0.89 -2.66 6.64
CA ALA A 20 2.28 -3.04 6.83
C ALA A 20 2.94 -2.14 7.87
N THR A 21 3.65 -2.76 8.81
CA THR A 21 4.52 -2.06 9.76
C THR A 21 5.96 -2.47 9.47
N PRO A 22 6.84 -1.52 9.07
CA PRO A 22 8.22 -1.85 8.77
C PRO A 22 9.07 -1.99 10.03
N HIS A 23 9.89 -3.03 10.07
CA HIS A 23 10.87 -3.32 11.11
C HIS A 23 12.26 -3.53 10.47
N PRO A 24 12.84 -2.49 9.84
CA PRO A 24 14.14 -2.61 9.19
C PRO A 24 15.21 -3.02 10.20
N LYS A 25 16.02 -4.02 9.86
CA LYS A 25 17.16 -4.44 10.69
C LYS A 25 18.13 -3.25 10.89
N PRO A 26 18.69 -3.08 12.10
CA PRO A 26 19.72 -2.08 12.33
C PRO A 26 20.93 -2.35 11.41
N ASP A 27 21.54 -1.28 10.91
CA ASP A 27 22.75 -1.32 10.07
C ASP A 27 22.64 -2.11 8.76
N ASN A 28 21.42 -2.36 8.26
CA ASN A 28 21.22 -2.99 6.97
C ASN A 28 21.56 -2.00 5.84
N PRO A 29 22.56 -2.28 4.98
CA PRO A 29 22.99 -1.36 3.93
C PRO A 29 21.95 -1.12 2.83
N ASN A 30 20.90 -1.94 2.77
CA ASN A 30 19.78 -1.75 1.84
C ASN A 30 18.83 -0.61 2.27
N TYR A 31 19.01 -0.06 3.48
CA TYR A 31 18.17 0.98 4.03
C TYR A 31 18.91 2.31 4.19
N SER A 32 18.17 3.37 3.93
CA SER A 32 18.63 4.74 4.12
C SER A 32 18.03 5.35 5.38
N ALA A 33 18.51 6.53 5.78
CA ALA A 33 17.99 7.22 6.96
C ALA A 33 16.45 7.39 6.95
N VAL A 34 15.83 7.58 5.78
CA VAL A 34 14.38 7.73 5.67
C VAL A 34 13.65 6.46 6.08
N ASN A 35 14.19 5.27 5.81
CA ASN A 35 13.58 4.00 6.23
C ASN A 35 13.46 3.94 7.75
N TYR A 36 14.49 4.37 8.47
CA TYR A 36 14.48 4.35 9.92
C TYR A 36 13.53 5.39 10.53
N VAL A 37 13.24 6.50 9.83
CA VAL A 37 12.24 7.49 10.26
C VAL A 37 10.82 6.91 10.31
N TYR A 38 10.50 6.01 9.37
CA TYR A 38 9.18 5.38 9.27
C TYR A 38 9.13 3.97 9.87
N ALA A 39 10.24 3.49 10.45
CA ALA A 39 10.26 2.23 11.19
C ALA A 39 9.22 2.24 12.33
N GLY A 40 8.50 1.14 12.49
CA GLY A 40 7.41 1.00 13.46
C GLY A 40 6.14 1.80 13.14
N ARG A 41 6.15 2.65 12.11
CA ARG A 41 4.94 3.38 11.69
C ARG A 41 4.09 2.49 10.79
N THR A 42 2.79 2.47 11.04
CA THR A 42 1.86 1.78 10.15
C THR A 42 1.72 2.52 8.82
N GLY A 43 1.87 1.78 7.73
CA GLY A 43 1.50 2.19 6.39
C GLY A 43 0.71 1.10 5.67
N HIS A 44 0.57 1.22 4.36
CA HIS A 44 -0.09 0.23 3.52
C HIS A 44 0.76 -0.11 2.30
N VAL A 45 0.81 -1.39 1.95
CA VAL A 45 1.52 -1.83 0.75
C VAL A 45 0.82 -1.28 -0.49
N HIS A 46 1.53 -0.48 -1.27
CA HIS A 46 1.08 0.03 -2.54
C HIS A 46 1.33 -0.98 -3.66
N GLU A 47 2.52 -1.59 -3.66
CA GLU A 47 2.98 -2.56 -4.65
C GLU A 47 4.14 -3.38 -4.05
N VAL A 48 4.35 -4.59 -4.55
CA VAL A 48 5.56 -5.39 -4.30
C VAL A 48 6.29 -5.56 -5.63
N VAL A 49 7.58 -5.31 -5.62
CA VAL A 49 8.47 -5.42 -6.79
C VAL A 49 9.64 -6.34 -6.47
N THR A 50 10.15 -7.04 -7.47
CA THR A 50 11.36 -7.87 -7.32
C THR A 50 12.55 -7.17 -7.97
N ILE A 51 13.60 -6.89 -7.20
CA ILE A 51 14.84 -6.26 -7.68
C ILE A 51 16.02 -7.13 -7.25
N GLY A 52 16.86 -7.56 -8.20
CA GLY A 52 18.05 -8.35 -7.88
C GLY A 52 17.75 -9.69 -7.18
N GLY A 53 16.55 -10.25 -7.36
CA GLY A 53 16.10 -11.46 -6.67
C GLY A 53 15.50 -11.23 -5.28
N GLN A 54 15.40 -9.98 -4.82
CA GLN A 54 14.80 -9.61 -3.54
C GLN A 54 13.42 -8.98 -3.74
N GLU A 55 12.46 -9.33 -2.89
CA GLU A 55 11.14 -8.72 -2.88
C GLU A 55 11.12 -7.46 -2.00
N LEU A 56 10.73 -6.34 -2.59
CA LEU A 56 10.61 -5.04 -1.95
C LEU A 56 9.15 -4.60 -2.00
N ALA A 57 8.57 -4.22 -0.87
CA ALA A 57 7.26 -3.58 -0.82
C ALA A 57 7.40 -2.06 -0.79
N LYS A 58 6.65 -1.40 -1.68
CA LYS A 58 6.39 0.04 -1.63
C LYS A 58 5.36 0.28 -0.55
N VAL A 59 5.75 0.83 0.59
CA VAL A 59 4.83 1.15 1.70
C VAL A 59 4.48 2.63 1.65
N GLY A 60 3.19 2.93 1.49
CA GLY A 60 2.66 4.28 1.54
C GLY A 60 2.18 4.65 2.94
N PHE A 61 2.53 5.86 3.39
CA PHE A 61 2.19 6.41 4.70
C PHE A 61 1.18 7.56 4.59
N ASP A 62 0.62 7.96 5.73
CA ASP A 62 -0.46 8.95 5.80
C ASP A 62 -0.03 10.36 5.36
N ASP A 63 1.27 10.66 5.39
CA ASP A 63 1.87 11.90 4.87
C ASP A 63 2.13 11.86 3.35
N ARG A 64 1.53 10.88 2.66
CA ARG A 64 1.66 10.64 1.21
C ARG A 64 3.09 10.29 0.77
N LYS A 65 3.97 9.90 1.70
CA LYS A 65 5.31 9.37 1.38
C LYS A 65 5.23 7.89 1.07
N ILE A 66 6.10 7.46 0.16
CA ILE A 66 6.28 6.05 -0.21
C ILE A 66 7.72 5.68 0.10
N VAL A 67 7.92 4.64 0.91
CA VAL A 67 9.24 4.13 1.28
C VAL A 67 9.30 2.65 0.96
N TYR A 68 10.47 2.20 0.51
CA TYR A 68 10.70 0.83 0.06
C TYR A 68 11.30 0.01 1.20
N TYR A 69 10.69 -1.12 1.52
CA TYR A 69 11.22 -2.07 2.51
C TYR A 69 11.32 -3.46 1.92
N LEU A 70 12.26 -4.27 2.40
CA LEU A 70 12.27 -5.69 2.10
C LEU A 70 10.99 -6.31 2.65
N LEU A 71 10.36 -7.19 1.87
CA LEU A 71 9.10 -7.80 2.25
C LEU A 71 9.25 -8.61 3.56
N GLU A 72 10.42 -9.22 3.79
CA GLU A 72 10.73 -9.96 5.01
C GLU A 72 10.79 -9.10 6.27
N ASP A 73 11.05 -7.80 6.12
CA ASP A 73 11.15 -6.85 7.24
C ASP A 73 9.81 -6.15 7.51
N LEU A 74 8.70 -6.63 6.91
CA LEU A 74 7.36 -6.09 7.12
C LEU A 74 6.51 -7.04 7.96
N GLU A 75 5.94 -6.49 9.02
CA GLU A 75 4.80 -7.10 9.69
C GLU A 75 3.53 -6.80 8.88
N LEU A 76 2.92 -7.84 8.31
CA LEU A 76 1.75 -7.73 7.45
C LEU A 76 0.48 -8.16 8.19
N ASP A 77 -0.47 -7.23 8.34
CA ASP A 77 -1.80 -7.55 8.84
C ASP A 77 -2.78 -7.69 7.67
N LYS A 78 -2.95 -8.95 7.23
CA LYS A 78 -3.85 -9.33 6.14
C LYS A 78 -5.33 -9.34 6.55
N SER A 79 -5.62 -9.26 7.86
CA SER A 79 -6.97 -9.28 8.43
C SER A 79 -7.57 -7.88 8.60
N ALA A 80 -6.71 -6.86 8.66
CA ALA A 80 -7.11 -5.47 8.63
C ALA A 80 -7.91 -5.10 7.37
N ARG A 81 -8.77 -4.08 7.52
CA ARG A 81 -9.44 -3.43 6.38
C ARG A 81 -8.39 -3.02 5.35
N ARG A 82 -8.46 -3.60 4.15
CA ARG A 82 -7.57 -3.23 3.04
C ARG A 82 -7.83 -1.78 2.64
N GLY A 83 -6.78 -1.03 2.42
CA GLY A 83 -6.85 0.35 1.97
C GLY A 83 -5.49 0.89 1.55
N THR A 84 -5.47 1.88 0.69
CA THR A 84 -4.28 2.66 0.34
C THR A 84 -4.51 4.12 0.73
N PHE A 85 -3.45 4.91 0.92
CA PHE A 85 -3.59 6.33 1.25
C PHE A 85 -4.38 7.13 0.18
N HIS A 86 -4.51 6.59 -1.04
CA HIS A 86 -5.37 7.14 -2.10
C HIS A 86 -6.88 7.02 -1.82
N ASP A 87 -7.30 6.13 -0.92
CA ASP A 87 -8.72 5.90 -0.63
C ASP A 87 -9.32 6.94 0.34
N ARG A 88 -8.48 7.78 0.96
CA ARG A 88 -8.91 8.84 1.89
C ARG A 88 -9.38 10.14 1.20
N ASP A 89 -9.20 10.25 -0.12
CA ASP A 89 -9.55 11.45 -0.90
C ASP A 89 -10.93 11.35 -1.62
N ARG A 90 -11.76 10.35 -1.32
CA ARG A 90 -13.18 10.43 -1.68
C ARG A 90 -13.92 11.20 -0.60
N PRO A 91 -14.41 12.44 -0.85
CA PRO A 91 -15.47 12.97 -0.03
C PRO A 91 -16.62 11.96 -0.07
N LYS A 92 -17.05 11.50 1.11
CA LYS A 92 -18.39 10.92 1.24
C LYS A 92 -19.32 11.96 0.64
N ALA A 93 -19.99 11.61 -0.46
CA ALA A 93 -21.15 12.37 -0.90
C ALA A 93 -22.23 12.18 0.17
N GLU A 94 -22.18 13.01 1.21
CA GLU A 94 -23.35 13.37 2.01
C GLU A 94 -24.28 14.16 1.08
N ARG A 95 -25.08 13.45 0.29
CA ARG A 95 -26.44 13.89 -0.01
C ARG A 95 -27.28 13.21 1.05
N GLY A 96 -27.56 13.86 2.17
CA GLY A 96 -28.36 15.08 2.17
C GLY A 96 -29.81 14.64 2.10
N ASN A 97 -30.32 14.18 3.24
CA ASN A 97 -31.72 13.89 3.46
C ASN A 97 -32.44 15.25 3.51
N GLU A 98 -33.22 15.59 2.48
CA GLU A 98 -34.08 16.77 2.50
C GLU A 98 -35.48 16.40 2.00
N ASN A 99 -36.38 16.28 2.98
CA ASN A 99 -37.83 16.56 2.98
C ASN A 99 -38.69 15.96 1.86
N ALA A 100 -39.59 15.02 2.16
CA ALA A 100 -40.87 15.27 2.85
C ALA A 100 -41.70 16.39 2.20
N ASP A 101 -42.90 16.01 1.80
CA ASP A 101 -44.07 16.86 1.58
C ASP A 101 -44.07 17.76 0.32
N ARG A 102 -44.78 17.29 -0.72
CA ARG A 102 -45.78 18.10 -1.44
C ARG A 102 -46.88 17.20 -1.99
N THR A 103 -47.89 17.01 -1.16
CA THR A 103 -49.28 16.86 -1.58
C THR A 103 -49.73 18.11 -2.30
N SER A 104 -50.25 17.98 -3.53
CA SER A 104 -51.42 18.72 -4.08
C SER A 104 -51.72 18.18 -5.47
#